data_AF-I4WB71-F1
#
_entry.id   AF-I4WB71-F1
#
_cell.length_a   1.000
_cell.length_b   1.000
_cell.length_c   1.000
_cell.angle_alpha   90.00
_cell.angle_beta   90.00
_cell.angle_gamma   90.00
#
_symmetry.space_group_name_H-M   'P 1'
#
loop_
_entity.id
_entity.type
_entity.pdbx_description
1 polymer ?
#
loop_
_entity_poly.entity_id
_entity_poly.type
_entity_poly.pdbx_seq_one_letter_code
_entity_poly.pdbx_strand_id
1 'polypeptide(L)'
;MNPHARLTEQFERQGQWLYHRRSVAIIAILPLLVLAIGFPGFPGRGWLHGTAVDHLGEACLLISFAGLALRWFTVGFVPANTSVRSTREQRAAVLNTTGMYSVVRHPLYLANSIVAMAFAAATGSLWFLLVLVAANTLYIERIAAAEERFLAAAHGQAWSRWAAKTPAFIPDFSLWQPADLRFSLRTVLRREYNGVLHVALAYFLLEAVYDLDAGHQTLSRWLVHDPLWVGLLLAGLAVHLSLRTLKRHTRQLHVGGR
;
A
#
# COMPACT_ATOMS: atom_id res chain seq x y z
N MET A 1 25.82 5.33 -17.03
CA MET A 1 25.74 4.15 -16.15
C MET A 1 27.08 3.42 -16.20
N ASN A 2 27.64 2.97 -15.08
CA ASN A 2 28.83 2.11 -15.13
C ASN A 2 28.38 0.68 -15.47
N PRO A 3 28.64 0.17 -16.68
CA PRO A 3 28.14 -1.14 -17.12
C PRO A 3 28.76 -2.31 -16.35
N HIS A 4 29.81 -2.08 -15.55
CA HIS A 4 30.55 -3.11 -14.82
C HIS A 4 30.11 -3.29 -13.35
N ALA A 5 29.12 -2.55 -12.86
CA ALA A 5 28.60 -2.74 -11.50
C ALA A 5 27.89 -4.10 -11.36
N ARG A 6 28.07 -4.79 -10.23
CA ARG A 6 27.41 -6.09 -9.97
C ARG A 6 25.89 -5.91 -9.98
N LEU A 7 25.14 -6.92 -10.44
CA LEU A 7 23.66 -6.85 -10.51
C LEU A 7 23.02 -6.46 -9.16
N THR A 8 23.57 -6.96 -8.05
CA THR A 8 23.12 -6.62 -6.70
C THR A 8 23.29 -5.14 -6.36
N GLU A 9 24.38 -4.53 -6.79
CA GLU A 9 24.63 -3.09 -6.63
C GLU A 9 23.71 -2.26 -7.53
N GLN A 10 23.40 -2.76 -8.73
CA GLN A 10 22.46 -2.09 -9.63
C GLN A 10 21.03 -2.11 -9.05
N PHE A 11 20.57 -3.26 -8.56
CA PHE A 11 19.24 -3.41 -7.96
C PHE A 11 19.09 -2.51 -6.75
N GLU A 12 20.11 -2.44 -5.92
CA GLU A 12 20.10 -1.51 -4.81
C GLU A 12 19.99 -0.06 -5.28
N ARG A 13 20.87 0.40 -6.18
CA ARG A 13 20.88 1.80 -6.61
C ARG A 13 19.54 2.20 -7.22
N GLN A 14 18.94 1.31 -8.01
CA GLN A 14 17.59 1.46 -8.54
C GLN A 14 16.55 1.53 -7.42
N GLY A 15 16.62 0.64 -6.43
CA GLY A 15 15.73 0.64 -5.26
C GLY A 15 15.82 1.92 -4.45
N GLN A 16 17.03 2.40 -4.18
CA GLN A 16 17.26 3.68 -3.50
C GLN A 16 16.67 4.84 -4.31
N TRP A 17 16.90 4.87 -5.62
CA TRP A 17 16.36 5.91 -6.51
C TRP A 17 14.83 5.90 -6.53
N LEU A 18 14.21 4.73 -6.67
CA LEU A 18 12.75 4.53 -6.65
C LEU A 18 12.15 4.92 -5.31
N TYR A 19 12.81 4.59 -4.20
CA TYR A 19 12.35 4.93 -2.86
C TYR A 19 12.25 6.45 -2.64
N HIS A 20 13.26 7.20 -3.10
CA HIS A 20 13.29 8.66 -3.00
C HIS A 20 12.30 9.33 -3.94
N ARG A 21 11.96 8.69 -5.08
CA ARG A 21 11.02 9.17 -6.09
C ARG A 21 9.70 8.41 -6.10
N ARG A 22 9.30 7.83 -4.97
CA ARG A 22 8.08 7.00 -4.88
C ARG A 22 6.81 7.72 -5.34
N SER A 23 6.71 9.04 -5.17
CA SER A 23 5.59 9.82 -5.70
C SER A 23 5.56 9.86 -7.23
N VAL A 24 6.72 9.89 -7.89
CA VAL A 24 6.83 9.84 -9.35
C VAL A 24 6.36 8.49 -9.88
N ALA A 25 6.64 7.39 -9.16
CA ALA A 25 6.15 6.07 -9.55
C ALA A 25 4.61 6.00 -9.56
N ILE A 26 3.95 6.65 -8.60
CA ILE A 26 2.48 6.74 -8.55
C ILE A 26 1.97 7.59 -9.72
N ILE A 27 2.59 8.74 -9.99
CA ILE A 27 2.20 9.63 -11.10
C ILE A 27 2.37 8.92 -12.45
N ALA A 28 3.41 8.13 -12.61
CA ALA A 28 3.69 7.39 -13.85
C ALA A 28 2.60 6.34 -14.18
N ILE A 29 1.81 5.89 -13.18
CA ILE A 29 0.70 4.95 -13.38
C ILE A 29 -0.57 5.67 -13.87
N LEU A 30 -0.72 6.97 -13.62
CA LEU A 30 -1.94 7.71 -13.98
C LEU A 30 -2.30 7.67 -15.48
N PRO A 31 -1.35 7.84 -16.43
CA PRO A 31 -1.67 7.70 -17.85
C PRO A 31 -2.15 6.29 -18.21
N LEU A 32 -1.57 5.26 -17.59
CA LEU A 32 -2.00 3.87 -17.80
C LEU A 32 -3.40 3.64 -17.23
N LEU A 33 -3.73 4.24 -16.09
CA LEU A 33 -5.07 4.19 -15.51
C LEU A 33 -6.11 4.86 -16.43
N VAL A 34 -5.80 6.05 -16.97
CA VAL A 34 -6.68 6.74 -17.92
C VAL A 34 -6.90 5.88 -19.17
N LEU A 35 -5.83 5.29 -19.71
CA LEU A 35 -5.93 4.35 -20.84
C LEU A 35 -6.75 3.10 -20.49
N ALA A 36 -6.63 2.56 -19.28
CA ALA A 36 -7.40 1.41 -18.82
C ALA A 36 -8.89 1.69 -18.70
N ILE A 37 -9.25 2.91 -18.28
CA ILE A 37 -10.65 3.33 -18.20
C ILE A 37 -11.24 3.48 -19.62
N GLY A 38 -10.55 4.20 -20.52
CA GLY A 38 -11.04 4.43 -21.88
C GLY A 38 -10.97 3.20 -22.80
N PHE A 39 -10.02 2.29 -22.54
CA PHE A 39 -9.79 1.07 -23.30
C PHE A 39 -9.60 -0.12 -22.35
N PRO A 40 -10.67 -0.60 -21.69
CA PRO A 40 -10.56 -1.65 -20.68
C PRO A 40 -10.05 -2.99 -21.25
N GLY A 41 -10.14 -3.17 -22.57
CA GLY A 41 -9.68 -4.37 -23.27
C GLY A 41 -10.57 -5.57 -22.95
N PHE A 42 -10.00 -6.77 -23.07
CA PHE A 42 -10.70 -8.03 -22.82
C PHE A 42 -10.08 -8.82 -21.65
N PRO A 43 -10.88 -9.34 -20.72
CA PRO A 43 -12.25 -8.92 -20.40
C PRO A 43 -12.24 -7.51 -19.78
N GLY A 44 -13.23 -6.69 -20.15
CA GLY A 44 -13.48 -5.35 -19.60
C GLY A 44 -14.71 -5.32 -18.69
N ARG A 45 -14.97 -4.23 -17.94
CA ARG A 45 -16.23 -4.06 -17.16
C ARG A 45 -17.49 -4.35 -18.00
N GLY A 46 -17.53 -3.94 -19.27
CA GLY A 46 -18.68 -4.20 -20.17
C GLY A 46 -18.84 -5.65 -20.65
N TRP A 47 -17.88 -6.54 -20.39
CA TRP A 47 -18.00 -7.99 -20.65
C TRP A 47 -18.60 -8.75 -19.48
N LEU A 48 -18.47 -8.20 -18.27
CA LEU A 48 -19.23 -8.68 -17.11
C LEU A 48 -20.70 -8.27 -17.37
N HIS A 49 -21.64 -9.17 -17.08
CA HIS A 49 -23.08 -8.91 -17.26
C HIS A 49 -23.81 -9.15 -15.94
N GLY A 50 -24.83 -8.34 -15.66
CA GLY A 50 -25.65 -8.44 -14.45
C GLY A 50 -24.96 -7.95 -13.18
N THR A 51 -25.42 -8.43 -12.02
CA THR A 51 -25.03 -7.95 -10.68
C THR A 51 -23.54 -8.09 -10.35
N ALA A 52 -22.77 -8.84 -11.16
CA ALA A 52 -21.33 -9.01 -10.96
C ALA A 52 -20.52 -7.77 -11.35
N VAL A 53 -21.00 -6.94 -12.30
CA VAL A 53 -20.39 -5.64 -12.62
C VAL A 53 -20.68 -4.66 -11.50
N ASP A 54 -21.95 -4.63 -11.08
CA ASP A 54 -22.49 -3.66 -10.13
C ASP A 54 -21.81 -3.73 -8.76
N HIS A 55 -21.24 -4.89 -8.42
CA HIS A 55 -20.59 -5.12 -7.12
C HIS A 55 -19.07 -5.28 -7.18
N LEU A 56 -18.45 -5.15 -8.36
CA LEU A 56 -17.00 -5.31 -8.50
C LEU A 56 -16.25 -4.22 -7.73
N GLY A 57 -16.73 -2.98 -7.79
CA GLY A 57 -16.16 -1.84 -7.09
C GLY A 57 -16.17 -2.04 -5.57
N GLU A 58 -17.31 -2.45 -5.01
CA GLU A 58 -17.47 -2.71 -3.58
C GLU A 58 -16.66 -3.93 -3.12
N ALA A 59 -16.64 -5.01 -3.91
CA ALA A 59 -15.81 -6.18 -3.60
C ALA A 59 -14.33 -5.80 -3.54
N CYS A 60 -13.84 -5.04 -4.53
CA CYS A 60 -12.46 -4.56 -4.54
C CYS A 60 -12.20 -3.57 -3.39
N LEU A 61 -13.16 -2.70 -3.06
CA LEU A 61 -13.08 -1.78 -1.93
C LEU A 61 -12.89 -2.54 -0.61
N LEU A 62 -13.66 -3.62 -0.39
CA LEU A 62 -13.52 -4.48 0.77
C LEU A 62 -12.14 -5.14 0.83
N ILE A 63 -11.60 -5.60 -0.31
CA ILE A 63 -10.24 -6.16 -0.38
C ILE A 63 -9.19 -5.06 -0.09
N SER A 64 -9.37 -3.85 -0.59
CA SER A 64 -8.52 -2.70 -0.26
C SER A 64 -8.56 -2.38 1.24
N PHE A 65 -9.73 -2.43 1.88
CA PHE A 65 -9.83 -2.27 3.34
C PHE A 65 -9.21 -3.43 4.11
N ALA A 66 -9.30 -4.67 3.61
CA ALA A 66 -8.59 -5.81 4.21
C ALA A 66 -7.06 -5.64 4.13
N GLY A 67 -6.53 -5.17 2.99
CA GLY A 67 -5.12 -4.79 2.85
C GLY A 67 -4.73 -3.67 3.82
N LEU A 68 -5.57 -2.66 3.97
CA LEU A 68 -5.34 -1.57 4.93
C LEU A 68 -5.41 -2.06 6.39
N ALA A 69 -6.30 -2.99 6.71
CA ALA A 69 -6.39 -3.62 8.02
C ALA A 69 -5.14 -4.45 8.33
N LEU A 70 -4.61 -5.20 7.36
CA LEU A 70 -3.33 -5.91 7.50
C LEU A 70 -2.17 -4.94 7.77
N ARG A 71 -2.17 -3.79 7.09
CA ARG A 71 -1.20 -2.71 7.32
C ARG A 71 -1.31 -2.18 8.75
N TRP A 72 -2.53 -1.87 9.22
CA TRP A 72 -2.77 -1.41 10.58
C TRP A 72 -2.37 -2.43 11.64
N PHE A 73 -2.72 -3.70 11.42
CA PHE A 73 -2.33 -4.81 12.28
C PHE A 73 -0.81 -4.85 12.40
N THR A 74 -0.09 -4.85 11.28
CA THR A 74 1.38 -4.83 11.24
C THR A 74 1.94 -3.63 12.00
N VAL A 75 1.49 -2.40 11.68
CA VAL A 75 1.98 -1.16 12.31
C VAL A 75 1.70 -1.10 13.81
N GLY A 76 0.60 -1.69 14.27
CA GLY A 76 0.21 -1.71 15.68
C GLY A 76 1.19 -2.46 16.59
N PHE A 77 2.01 -3.35 16.02
CA PHE A 77 3.04 -4.13 16.74
C PHE A 77 4.46 -3.59 16.54
N VAL A 78 4.67 -2.64 15.64
CA VAL A 78 6.00 -2.15 15.26
C VAL A 78 6.55 -1.16 16.29
N PRO A 79 7.78 -1.35 16.82
CA PRO A 79 8.44 -0.39 17.71
C PRO A 79 8.72 0.98 17.06
N ALA A 80 9.13 1.97 17.86
CA ALA A 80 9.78 3.18 17.34
C ALA A 80 11.14 2.85 16.70
N ASN A 81 11.54 3.62 15.69
CA ASN A 81 12.88 3.57 15.08
C ASN A 81 13.27 2.24 14.40
N THR A 82 12.28 1.43 13.99
CA THR A 82 12.45 0.30 13.06
C THR A 82 12.69 0.83 11.65
N SER A 83 13.62 0.24 10.88
CA SER A 83 14.05 0.65 9.52
C SER A 83 13.41 1.94 8.98
N VAL A 84 13.65 3.08 9.65
CA VAL A 84 13.15 4.36 9.16
C VAL A 84 14.14 4.77 8.11
N ARG A 85 13.74 4.63 6.84
CA ARG A 85 14.51 5.13 5.71
C ARG A 85 13.88 6.43 5.21
N SER A 86 13.83 7.47 6.04
CA SER A 86 13.38 8.78 5.54
C SER A 86 14.46 9.40 4.65
N THR A 87 14.09 10.27 3.71
CA THR A 87 15.02 11.11 2.94
C THR A 87 15.98 11.91 3.84
N ARG A 88 15.62 12.10 5.13
CA ARG A 88 16.40 12.86 6.10
C ARG A 88 17.10 12.02 7.18
N GLU A 89 16.67 10.78 7.42
CA GLU A 89 17.20 9.95 8.50
C GLU A 89 17.12 8.46 8.14
N GLN A 90 18.25 7.75 8.30
CA GLN A 90 18.30 6.29 8.24
C GLN A 90 18.56 5.74 9.64
N ARG A 91 17.61 5.01 10.21
CA ARG A 91 17.76 4.34 11.52
C ARG A 91 17.25 2.90 11.44
N ALA A 92 18.08 1.95 11.86
CA ALA A 92 17.71 0.56 12.09
C ALA A 92 18.18 0.16 13.49
N ALA A 93 17.53 0.72 14.51
CA ALA A 93 17.90 0.45 15.90
C ALA A 93 17.47 -0.96 16.33
N VAL A 94 16.37 -1.46 15.76
CA VAL A 94 15.77 -2.75 16.09
C VAL A 94 15.38 -3.48 14.81
N LEU A 95 15.76 -4.76 14.71
CA LEU A 95 15.32 -5.68 13.67
C LEU A 95 13.99 -6.31 14.12
N ASN A 96 12.92 -6.10 13.36
CA ASN A 96 11.64 -6.75 13.64
C ASN A 96 11.63 -8.16 13.05
N THR A 97 11.42 -9.16 13.89
CA THR A 97 11.37 -10.57 13.47
C THR A 97 10.14 -11.32 13.96
N THR A 98 9.25 -10.66 14.70
CA THR A 98 8.06 -11.24 15.34
C THR A 98 6.76 -10.68 14.76
N GLY A 99 5.64 -11.33 15.06
CA GLY A 99 4.34 -11.01 14.46
C GLY A 99 4.35 -11.19 12.95
N MET A 100 3.83 -10.22 12.20
CA MET A 100 3.82 -10.29 10.74
C MET A 100 5.22 -10.41 10.10
N TYR A 101 6.27 -9.95 10.79
CA TYR A 101 7.65 -10.08 10.32
C TYR A 101 8.23 -11.50 10.51
N SER A 102 7.54 -12.40 11.21
CA SER A 102 7.96 -13.80 11.32
C SER A 102 7.46 -14.65 10.15
N VAL A 103 6.36 -14.25 9.51
CA VAL A 103 5.72 -14.99 8.40
C VAL A 103 6.12 -14.45 7.03
N VAL A 104 6.52 -13.18 6.93
CA VAL A 104 7.01 -12.56 5.70
C VAL A 104 7.96 -11.40 6.03
N ARG A 105 9.01 -11.19 5.25
CA ARG A 105 10.00 -10.13 5.52
C ARG A 105 9.46 -8.73 5.31
N HIS A 106 8.53 -8.56 4.36
CA HIS A 106 8.02 -7.25 3.92
C HIS A 106 6.49 -7.13 4.05
N PRO A 107 5.91 -7.27 5.25
CA PRO A 107 4.46 -7.31 5.45
C PRO A 107 3.75 -6.01 5.04
N LEU A 108 4.41 -4.86 5.15
CA LEU A 108 3.87 -3.58 4.70
C LEU A 108 3.81 -3.45 3.17
N TYR A 109 4.76 -4.05 2.45
CA TYR A 109 4.73 -4.11 0.98
C TYR A 109 3.66 -5.08 0.49
N LEU A 110 3.48 -6.21 1.18
CA LEU A 110 2.37 -7.13 0.93
C LEU A 110 1.01 -6.42 1.11
N ALA A 111 0.81 -5.76 2.25
CA ALA A 111 -0.43 -5.02 2.52
C ALA A 111 -0.73 -3.94 1.47
N ASN A 112 0.29 -3.15 1.10
CA ASN A 112 0.15 -2.13 0.05
C ASN A 112 -0.14 -2.75 -1.34
N SER A 113 0.44 -3.93 -1.64
CA SER A 113 0.19 -4.63 -2.90
C SER A 113 -1.25 -5.09 -3.00
N ILE A 114 -1.83 -5.62 -1.90
CA ILE A 114 -3.25 -6.00 -1.85
C ILE A 114 -4.13 -4.79 -2.18
N VAL A 115 -3.85 -3.63 -1.56
CA VAL A 115 -4.62 -2.40 -1.85
C VAL A 115 -4.49 -1.99 -3.32
N ALA A 116 -3.28 -1.97 -3.87
CA ALA A 116 -3.02 -1.55 -5.25
C ALA A 116 -3.64 -2.52 -6.28
N MET A 117 -3.52 -3.83 -6.07
CA MET A 117 -4.06 -4.85 -6.95
C MET A 117 -5.59 -4.86 -6.92
N ALA A 118 -6.21 -4.68 -5.74
CA ALA A 118 -7.66 -4.54 -5.62
C ALA A 118 -8.16 -3.30 -6.36
N PHE A 119 -7.48 -2.15 -6.22
CA PHE A 119 -7.83 -0.95 -6.99
C PHE A 119 -7.70 -1.15 -8.50
N ALA A 120 -6.63 -1.83 -8.97
CA ALA A 120 -6.52 -2.14 -10.40
C ALA A 120 -7.60 -3.11 -10.87
N ALA A 121 -7.96 -4.10 -10.07
CA ALA A 121 -9.08 -5.00 -10.38
C ALA A 121 -10.42 -4.25 -10.44
N ALA A 122 -10.61 -3.21 -9.62
CA ALA A 122 -11.82 -2.37 -9.63
C ALA A 122 -12.04 -1.67 -10.98
N THR A 123 -10.97 -1.40 -11.74
CA THR A 123 -11.08 -0.88 -13.12
C THR A 123 -11.77 -1.87 -14.08
N GLY A 124 -11.84 -3.16 -13.70
CA GLY A 124 -12.31 -4.24 -14.55
C GLY A 124 -11.48 -4.42 -15.83
N SER A 125 -10.28 -3.85 -15.91
CA SER A 125 -9.35 -4.04 -17.02
C SER A 125 -8.30 -5.09 -16.65
N LEU A 126 -8.40 -6.29 -17.25
CA LEU A 126 -7.46 -7.36 -16.97
C LEU A 126 -6.02 -6.99 -17.35
N TRP A 127 -5.84 -6.32 -18.50
CA TRP A 127 -4.50 -5.91 -18.93
C TRP A 127 -3.88 -4.92 -17.94
N PHE A 128 -4.65 -3.97 -17.42
CA PHE A 128 -4.17 -2.99 -16.46
C PHE A 128 -3.79 -3.66 -15.14
N LEU A 129 -4.60 -4.60 -14.67
CA LEU A 129 -4.29 -5.44 -13.52
C LEU A 129 -2.95 -6.18 -13.72
N LEU A 130 -2.76 -6.86 -14.84
CA LEU A 130 -1.52 -7.61 -15.13
C LEU A 130 -0.29 -6.69 -15.21
N VAL A 131 -0.42 -5.55 -15.89
CA VAL A 131 0.65 -4.54 -15.96
C VAL A 131 0.99 -4.03 -14.56
N LEU A 132 -0.03 -3.74 -13.72
CA LEU A 132 0.21 -3.27 -12.37
C LEU A 132 0.81 -4.35 -11.47
N VAL A 133 0.40 -5.62 -11.61
CA VAL A 133 1.03 -6.75 -10.89
C VAL A 133 2.51 -6.83 -11.23
N ALA A 134 2.86 -6.80 -12.52
CA ALA A 134 4.25 -6.86 -12.97
C ALA A 134 5.06 -5.63 -12.49
N ALA A 135 4.52 -4.43 -12.67
CA ALA A 135 5.17 -3.19 -12.26
C ALA A 135 5.36 -3.12 -10.73
N ASN A 136 4.35 -3.50 -9.95
CA ASN A 136 4.40 -3.54 -8.49
C ASN A 136 5.43 -4.56 -8.00
N THR A 137 5.50 -5.75 -8.63
CA THR A 137 6.49 -6.78 -8.30
C THR A 137 7.91 -6.27 -8.51
N LEU A 138 8.19 -5.69 -9.68
CA LEU A 138 9.51 -5.11 -9.98
C LEU A 138 9.84 -3.94 -9.04
N TYR A 139 8.86 -3.07 -8.79
CA TYR A 139 9.03 -1.91 -7.90
C TYR A 139 9.40 -2.34 -6.48
N ILE A 140 8.65 -3.29 -5.92
CA ILE A 140 8.89 -3.81 -4.58
C ILE A 140 10.19 -4.59 -4.51
N GLU A 141 10.52 -5.43 -5.50
CA GLU A 141 11.77 -6.19 -5.54
C GLU A 141 12.99 -5.25 -5.43
N ARG A 142 13.00 -4.15 -6.21
CA ARG A 142 14.10 -3.17 -6.15
C ARG A 142 14.20 -2.50 -4.78
N ILE A 143 13.07 -2.05 -4.23
CA ILE A 143 13.07 -1.37 -2.92
C ILE A 143 13.43 -2.32 -1.78
N ALA A 144 12.87 -3.52 -1.79
CA ALA A 144 13.15 -4.58 -0.82
C ALA A 144 14.63 -4.98 -0.85
N ALA A 145 15.23 -5.15 -2.02
CA ALA A 145 16.67 -5.45 -2.13
C ALA A 145 17.53 -4.34 -1.50
N ALA A 146 17.17 -3.07 -1.74
CA ALA A 146 17.87 -1.94 -1.15
C ALA A 146 17.67 -1.84 0.37
N GLU A 147 16.50 -2.23 0.89
CA GLU A 147 16.19 -2.26 2.32
C GLU A 147 16.90 -3.42 3.02
N GLU A 148 16.87 -4.60 2.43
CA GLU A 148 17.52 -5.80 2.95
C GLU A 148 19.02 -5.61 3.09
N ARG A 149 19.68 -4.96 2.11
CA ARG A 149 21.11 -4.66 2.23
C ARG A 149 21.40 -3.71 3.40
N PHE A 150 20.54 -2.71 3.60
CA PHE A 150 20.65 -1.78 4.73
C PHE A 150 20.48 -2.51 6.07
N LEU A 151 19.49 -3.40 6.17
CA LEU A 151 19.25 -4.21 7.36
C LEU A 151 20.39 -5.21 7.61
N ALA A 152 20.91 -5.85 6.57
CA ALA A 152 22.06 -6.75 6.63
C ALA A 152 23.30 -6.04 7.15
N ALA A 153 23.56 -4.81 6.67
CA ALA A 153 24.67 -3.99 7.14
C ALA A 153 24.49 -3.56 8.61
N ALA A 154 23.26 -3.25 9.03
CA ALA A 154 22.97 -2.80 10.40
C ALA A 154 22.97 -3.92 11.45
N HIS A 155 22.56 -5.15 11.07
CA HIS A 155 22.29 -6.23 12.02
C HIS A 155 23.10 -7.52 11.78
N GLY A 156 23.88 -7.59 10.71
CA GLY A 156 24.81 -8.69 10.41
C GLY A 156 24.16 -10.08 10.51
N GLN A 157 24.74 -10.96 11.33
CA GLN A 157 24.28 -12.34 11.47
C GLN A 157 22.84 -12.47 12.01
N ALA A 158 22.35 -11.51 12.80
CA ALA A 158 20.97 -11.55 13.28
C ALA A 158 20.00 -11.44 12.10
N TRP A 159 20.27 -10.54 11.15
CA TRP A 159 19.50 -10.42 9.92
C TRP A 159 19.63 -11.68 9.06
N SER A 160 20.84 -12.19 8.83
CA SER A 160 21.05 -13.37 7.99
C SER A 160 20.29 -14.61 8.50
N ARG A 161 20.30 -14.85 9.82
CA ARG A 161 19.58 -15.99 10.42
C ARG A 161 18.06 -15.89 10.28
N TRP A 162 17.52 -14.68 10.45
CA TRP A 162 16.08 -14.44 10.29
C TRP A 162 15.66 -14.50 8.81
N ALA A 163 16.40 -13.85 7.93
CA ALA A 163 16.10 -13.77 6.50
C ALA A 163 16.22 -15.13 5.79
N ALA A 164 17.10 -16.02 6.25
CA ALA A 164 17.22 -17.38 5.72
C ALA A 164 15.99 -18.25 5.98
N LYS A 165 15.20 -17.94 7.01
CA LYS A 165 13.99 -18.70 7.40
C LYS A 165 12.70 -18.05 6.90
N THR A 166 12.69 -16.73 6.77
CA THR A 166 11.46 -15.96 6.51
C THR A 166 11.33 -15.62 5.03
N PRO A 167 10.21 -15.97 4.36
CA PRO A 167 10.04 -15.69 2.94
C PRO A 167 9.94 -14.17 2.66
N ALA A 168 10.36 -13.74 1.48
CA ALA A 168 10.38 -12.31 1.13
C ALA A 168 8.97 -11.73 0.91
N PHE A 169 8.12 -12.44 0.16
CA PHE A 169 6.86 -11.89 -0.38
C PHE A 169 5.63 -12.76 -0.16
N ILE A 170 5.75 -14.09 -0.33
CA ILE A 170 4.65 -15.02 -0.08
C ILE A 170 4.70 -15.41 1.40
N PRO A 171 3.68 -15.08 2.21
CA PRO A 171 3.70 -15.35 3.63
C PRO A 171 3.62 -16.85 3.92
N ASP A 172 4.44 -17.32 4.86
CA ASP A 172 4.33 -18.66 5.43
C ASP A 172 3.81 -18.54 6.87
N PHE A 173 2.51 -18.77 7.04
CA PHE A 173 1.84 -18.64 8.34
C PHE A 173 2.27 -19.72 9.35
N SER A 174 2.93 -20.80 8.92
CA SER A 174 3.49 -21.81 9.83
C SER A 174 4.65 -21.27 10.68
N LEU A 175 5.28 -20.18 10.22
CA LEU A 175 6.38 -19.50 10.91
C LEU A 175 5.91 -18.45 11.92
N TRP A 176 4.62 -18.42 12.26
CA TRP A 176 4.07 -17.41 13.16
C TRP A 176 4.76 -17.42 14.53
N GLN A 177 5.26 -16.25 14.94
CA GLN A 177 5.78 -16.00 16.27
C GLN A 177 5.03 -14.80 16.86
N PRO A 178 4.53 -14.89 18.11
CA PRO A 178 3.86 -13.77 18.76
C PRO A 178 4.72 -12.51 18.77
N ALA A 179 4.10 -11.35 18.53
CA ALA A 179 4.81 -10.07 18.56
C ALA A 179 5.34 -9.75 19.96
N ASP A 180 6.56 -9.21 20.03
CA ASP A 180 7.20 -8.84 21.31
C ASP A 180 6.46 -7.71 22.03
N LEU A 181 5.78 -6.88 21.25
CA LEU A 181 5.01 -5.73 21.71
C LEU A 181 3.51 -6.07 21.68
N ARG A 182 2.74 -5.51 22.62
CA ARG A 182 1.26 -5.57 22.56
C ARG A 182 0.72 -4.70 21.42
N PHE A 183 -0.45 -5.01 20.88
CA PHE A 183 -1.07 -4.14 19.87
C PHE A 183 -1.34 -2.73 20.44
N SER A 184 -1.03 -1.69 19.66
CA SER A 184 -1.28 -0.29 20.04
C SER A 184 -2.09 0.43 18.96
N LEU A 185 -3.39 0.60 19.21
CA LEU A 185 -4.28 1.37 18.33
C LEU A 185 -3.80 2.83 18.20
N ARG A 186 -3.29 3.44 19.28
CA ARG A 186 -2.75 4.81 19.25
C ARG A 186 -1.59 4.94 18.26
N THR A 187 -0.72 3.93 18.18
CA THR A 187 0.39 3.90 17.22
C THR A 187 -0.13 3.83 15.79
N VAL A 188 -1.14 3.00 15.52
CA VAL A 188 -1.81 2.93 14.22
C VAL A 188 -2.39 4.28 13.84
N LEU A 189 -3.23 4.88 14.69
CA LEU A 189 -3.88 6.17 14.43
C LEU A 189 -2.86 7.30 14.19
N ARG A 190 -1.72 7.28 14.89
CA ARG A 190 -0.64 8.28 14.72
C ARG A 190 0.14 8.11 13.41
N ARG A 191 0.38 6.87 12.98
CA ARG A 191 1.24 6.56 11.83
C ARG A 191 0.45 6.45 10.52
N GLU A 192 -0.81 6.02 10.57
CA GLU A 192 -1.62 5.59 9.42
C GLU A 192 -2.88 6.44 9.18
N TYR A 193 -2.82 7.74 9.48
CA TYR A 193 -3.96 8.67 9.31
C TYR A 193 -4.28 9.06 7.85
N ASN A 194 -3.48 8.62 6.87
CA ASN A 194 -3.72 8.89 5.45
C ASN A 194 -4.45 7.74 4.73
N GLY A 195 -4.34 6.51 5.24
CA GLY A 195 -4.71 5.30 4.49
C GLY A 195 -6.18 5.28 4.07
N VAL A 196 -7.09 5.60 5.00
CA VAL A 196 -8.54 5.63 4.72
C VAL A 196 -8.88 6.65 3.64
N LEU A 197 -8.35 7.87 3.75
CA LEU A 197 -8.59 8.93 2.78
C LEU A 197 -8.06 8.55 1.39
N HIS A 198 -6.88 7.94 1.30
CA HIS A 198 -6.33 7.54 0.01
C HIS A 198 -7.18 6.46 -0.68
N VAL A 199 -7.63 5.45 0.06
CA VAL A 199 -8.55 4.42 -0.50
C VAL A 199 -9.88 5.06 -0.90
N ALA A 200 -10.49 5.84 0.00
CA ALA A 200 -11.76 6.51 -0.27
C ALA A 200 -11.69 7.43 -1.51
N LEU A 201 -10.63 8.24 -1.61
CA LEU A 201 -10.41 9.14 -2.74
C LEU A 201 -10.17 8.37 -4.03
N ALA A 202 -9.38 7.29 -4.01
CA ALA A 202 -9.10 6.51 -5.20
C ALA A 202 -10.38 5.90 -5.79
N TYR A 203 -11.22 5.26 -4.97
CA TYR A 203 -12.48 4.68 -5.43
C TYR A 203 -13.51 5.75 -5.81
N PHE A 204 -13.62 6.84 -5.05
CA PHE A 204 -14.46 7.99 -5.43
C PHE A 204 -14.11 8.51 -6.82
N LEU A 205 -12.82 8.73 -7.10
CA LEU A 205 -12.37 9.21 -8.41
C LEU A 205 -12.63 8.19 -9.51
N LEU A 206 -12.41 6.90 -9.22
CA LEU A 206 -12.64 5.84 -10.20
C LEU A 206 -14.10 5.77 -10.63
N GLU A 207 -15.03 5.71 -9.67
CA GLU A 207 -16.47 5.61 -9.97
C GLU A 207 -17.01 6.91 -10.54
N ALA A 208 -16.56 8.07 -10.05
CA ALA A 208 -16.89 9.36 -10.66
C ALA A 208 -16.48 9.39 -12.14
N VAL A 209 -15.29 8.89 -12.49
CA VAL A 209 -14.86 8.85 -13.89
C VAL A 209 -15.71 7.88 -14.70
N TYR A 210 -16.02 6.68 -14.21
CA TYR A 210 -16.86 5.72 -14.94
C TYR A 210 -18.27 6.26 -15.22
N ASP A 211 -18.91 6.86 -14.21
CA ASP A 211 -20.30 7.31 -14.33
C ASP A 211 -20.43 8.62 -15.14
N LEU A 212 -19.39 9.47 -15.12
CA LEU A 212 -19.34 10.70 -15.92
C LEU A 212 -18.94 10.42 -17.38
N ASP A 213 -18.00 9.52 -17.64
CA ASP A 213 -17.52 9.19 -18.99
C ASP A 213 -18.55 8.38 -19.78
N ALA A 214 -19.27 7.47 -19.14
CA ALA A 214 -20.31 6.68 -19.78
C ALA A 214 -21.60 7.48 -20.12
N GLY A 215 -21.57 8.82 -20.02
CA GLY A 215 -22.66 9.70 -20.42
C GLY A 215 -23.90 9.63 -19.53
N HIS A 216 -23.82 8.94 -18.39
CA HIS A 216 -24.98 8.66 -17.56
C HIS A 216 -25.50 9.92 -16.87
N GLN A 217 -24.64 10.80 -16.32
CA GLN A 217 -25.08 11.95 -15.53
C GLN A 217 -24.08 13.12 -15.49
N THR A 218 -24.54 14.31 -15.10
CA THR A 218 -23.68 15.46 -14.73
C THR A 218 -23.13 15.26 -13.31
N LEU A 219 -21.96 15.82 -12.99
CA LEU A 219 -21.33 15.72 -11.67
C LEU A 219 -22.28 16.09 -10.52
N SER A 220 -23.09 17.14 -10.69
CA SER A 220 -24.06 17.57 -9.68
C SER A 220 -25.12 16.51 -9.39
N ARG A 221 -25.54 15.72 -10.39
CA ARG A 221 -26.49 14.63 -10.20
C ARG A 221 -25.82 13.42 -9.58
N TRP A 222 -24.65 13.03 -10.07
CA TRP A 222 -23.88 11.90 -9.53
C TRP A 222 -23.59 12.05 -8.03
N LEU A 223 -23.21 13.26 -7.58
CA LEU A 223 -22.99 13.55 -6.16
C LEU A 223 -24.22 13.30 -5.26
N VAL A 224 -25.44 13.31 -5.84
CA VAL A 224 -26.69 13.07 -5.12
C VAL A 224 -27.11 11.60 -5.24
N HIS A 225 -26.88 10.97 -6.39
CA HIS A 225 -27.33 9.61 -6.68
C HIS A 225 -26.42 8.51 -6.10
N ASP A 226 -25.16 8.83 -5.80
CA ASP A 226 -24.16 7.86 -5.34
C ASP A 226 -23.63 8.19 -3.93
N PRO A 227 -24.50 8.13 -2.90
CA PRO A 227 -24.16 8.58 -1.55
C PRO A 227 -23.07 7.74 -0.87
N LEU A 228 -22.85 6.50 -1.32
CA LEU A 228 -21.82 5.62 -0.78
C LEU A 228 -20.43 6.22 -0.98
N TRP A 229 -20.08 6.58 -2.22
CA TRP A 229 -18.75 7.07 -2.55
C TRP A 229 -18.48 8.46 -1.96
N VAL A 230 -19.50 9.33 -2.00
CA VAL A 230 -19.44 10.66 -1.37
C VAL A 230 -19.30 10.52 0.15
N GLY A 231 -20.13 9.69 0.78
CA GLY A 231 -20.09 9.45 2.23
C GLY A 231 -18.75 8.86 2.69
N LEU A 232 -18.19 7.93 1.92
CA LEU A 232 -16.88 7.34 2.18
C LEU A 232 -15.76 8.38 2.09
N LEU A 233 -15.78 9.24 1.06
CA LEU A 233 -14.82 10.33 0.92
C LEU A 233 -14.88 11.31 2.08
N LEU A 234 -16.10 11.74 2.46
CA LEU A 234 -16.31 12.64 3.58
C LEU A 234 -15.87 12.03 4.91
N ALA A 235 -16.19 10.76 5.16
CA ALA A 235 -15.74 10.02 6.33
C ALA A 235 -14.21 9.89 6.36
N GLY A 236 -13.59 9.54 5.23
CA GLY A 236 -12.14 9.46 5.09
C GLY A 236 -11.45 10.80 5.33
N LEU A 237 -12.03 11.90 4.83
CA LEU A 237 -11.54 13.27 5.06
C LEU A 237 -11.66 13.65 6.53
N ALA A 238 -12.81 13.38 7.17
CA ALA A 238 -13.02 13.64 8.58
C ALA A 238 -12.02 12.89 9.45
N VAL A 239 -11.79 11.59 9.19
CA VAL A 239 -10.77 10.77 9.87
C VAL A 239 -9.37 11.36 9.66
N HIS A 240 -9.00 11.69 8.42
CA HIS A 240 -7.69 12.28 8.12
C HIS A 240 -7.47 13.59 8.86
N LEU A 241 -8.41 14.53 8.79
CA LEU A 241 -8.30 15.84 9.42
C LEU A 241 -8.24 15.71 10.94
N SER A 242 -9.10 14.88 11.53
CA SER A 242 -9.13 14.63 12.97
C SER A 242 -7.80 14.07 13.47
N LEU A 243 -7.32 12.98 12.87
CA LEU A 243 -6.08 12.33 13.27
C LEU A 243 -4.84 13.18 12.98
N ARG A 244 -4.81 13.89 11.84
CA ARG A 244 -3.75 14.86 11.52
C ARG A 244 -3.69 15.97 12.56
N THR A 245 -4.85 16.47 13.00
CA THR A 245 -4.94 17.53 14.02
C THR A 245 -4.46 17.02 15.36
N LEU A 246 -4.96 15.85 15.81
CA LEU A 246 -4.50 15.20 17.04
C LEU A 246 -2.99 14.95 17.04
N LYS A 247 -2.44 14.47 15.92
CA LYS A 247 -0.99 14.24 15.77
C LYS A 247 -0.17 15.52 15.84
N ARG A 248 -0.65 16.62 15.24
CA ARG A 248 0.10 17.88 15.15
C ARG A 248 0.00 18.74 16.41
N HIS A 249 -1.13 18.70 17.10
CA HIS A 249 -1.46 19.66 18.16
C HIS A 249 -1.59 19.01 19.55
N THR A 250 -1.52 17.68 19.68
CA THR A 250 -1.67 16.99 20.97
C THR A 250 -0.61 15.90 21.17
N ARG A 251 -0.46 15.43 22.41
CA ARG A 251 0.33 14.23 22.76
C ARG A 251 -0.53 12.99 22.99
N GLN A 252 -1.84 13.05 22.74
CA GLN A 252 -2.78 11.96 23.08
C GLN A 252 -2.46 10.63 22.35
N LEU A 253 -1.88 10.72 21.15
CA LEU A 253 -1.51 9.56 20.34
C LEU A 253 -0.04 9.11 20.56
N HIS A 254 0.72 9.78 21.44
CA HIS A 254 2.09 9.40 21.74
C HIS A 254 2.11 8.15 22.65
N VAL A 255 3.00 7.23 22.33
CA VAL A 255 3.24 6.01 23.10
C VAL A 255 4.75 5.87 23.26
N GLY A 256 5.25 5.81 24.50
CA GLY A 256 6.69 5.68 24.76
C GLY A 256 7.26 4.42 24.10
N GLY A 257 8.41 4.54 23.45
CA GLY A 257 9.01 3.45 22.67
C GLY A 257 8.29 3.14 21.34
N ARG A 258 7.33 3.97 20.89
CA ARG A 258 6.57 3.81 19.63
C ARG A 258 6.25 5.11 18.88
#